data_AF-A0A9P6ZYS1-F1
#
_entry.id   AF-A0A9P6ZYS1-F1
#
_cell.length_a   1.000
_cell.length_b   1.000
_cell.length_c   1.000
_cell.angle_alpha   90.00
_cell.angle_beta   90.00
_cell.angle_gamma   90.00
#
_symmetry.space_group_name_H-M   'P 1'
#
loop_
_entity.id
_entity.type
_entity.pdbx_description
1 polymer ?
#
loop_
_entity_poly.entity_id
_entity_poly.type
_entity_poly.pdbx_seq_one_letter_code
_entity_poly.pdbx_strand_id
1 'polypeptide(L)'
;MKSGIYKTELIQAAVNDMWFANRNDEGVIHGRYFEPLPVEIIALILTAIECCIDEWITGVKEDIKFSLNAYSSVYVGHLSSLQHFDERTSAYKLLGKIADNILDVARLHAGVNSFQATHATPFGFTDNIFDDAIREYEAETREAAAVARESHEVMDD
;
A
#
# COMPACT_ATOMS: atom_id res chain seq x y z
N MET A 1 -27.54 9.13 -9.97
CA MET A 1 -26.79 8.36 -10.98
C MET A 1 -25.37 8.91 -11.04
N LYS A 2 -24.40 8.28 -10.36
CA LYS A 2 -23.00 8.71 -10.39
C LYS A 2 -22.39 8.22 -11.72
N SER A 3 -22.43 9.06 -12.75
CA SER A 3 -21.94 8.71 -14.09
C SER A 3 -20.41 8.87 -14.17
N GLY A 4 -19.71 7.79 -14.52
CA GLY A 4 -18.28 7.71 -14.78
C GLY A 4 -17.88 6.24 -14.88
N ILE A 5 -17.16 5.86 -15.94
CA ILE A 5 -16.80 4.46 -16.27
C ILE A 5 -16.05 3.71 -15.14
N TYR A 6 -15.41 4.44 -14.23
CA TYR A 6 -14.68 3.88 -13.07
C TYR A 6 -15.31 4.23 -11.72
N LYS A 7 -16.53 4.80 -11.71
CA LYS A 7 -17.33 5.07 -10.50
C LYS A 7 -18.28 3.93 -10.18
N THR A 8 -17.85 2.70 -10.41
CA THR A 8 -18.61 1.51 -10.07
C THR A 8 -18.52 1.28 -8.58
N GLU A 9 -19.66 1.15 -7.90
CA GLU A 9 -19.74 0.85 -6.46
C GLU A 9 -18.94 -0.42 -6.11
N LEU A 10 -18.78 -1.33 -7.07
CA LEU A 10 -17.95 -2.53 -6.97
C LEU A 10 -16.48 -2.24 -6.68
N ILE A 11 -15.87 -1.24 -7.33
CA ILE A 11 -14.46 -0.92 -7.09
C ILE A 11 -14.29 -0.37 -5.68
N GLN A 12 -15.18 0.52 -5.26
CA GLN A 12 -15.17 1.05 -3.90
C GLN A 12 -15.41 -0.05 -2.86
N ALA A 13 -16.38 -0.93 -3.09
CA ALA A 13 -16.69 -2.05 -2.21
C ALA A 13 -15.49 -2.99 -2.06
N ALA A 14 -14.83 -3.35 -3.18
CA ALA A 14 -13.64 -4.18 -3.15
C ALA A 14 -12.48 -3.54 -2.37
N VAL A 15 -12.21 -2.23 -2.57
CA VAL A 15 -11.19 -1.51 -1.78
C VAL A 15 -11.52 -1.50 -0.30
N ASN A 16 -12.78 -1.21 0.03
CA ASN A 16 -13.25 -1.19 1.41
C ASN A 16 -13.08 -2.55 2.07
N ASP A 17 -13.56 -3.62 1.44
CA ASP A 17 -13.57 -4.96 2.03
C ASP A 17 -12.16 -5.55 2.15
N MET A 18 -11.25 -5.23 1.23
CA MET A 18 -9.91 -5.82 1.21
C MET A 18 -8.88 -5.10 2.08
N TRP A 19 -8.93 -3.77 2.18
CA TRP A 19 -7.86 -2.99 2.84
C TRP A 19 -8.37 -1.91 3.81
N PHE A 20 -9.68 -1.65 3.86
CA PHE A 20 -10.25 -0.53 4.63
C PHE A 20 -11.59 -0.89 5.29
N ALA A 21 -11.74 -2.12 5.78
CA ALA A 21 -12.96 -2.56 6.45
C ALA A 21 -13.05 -1.97 7.86
N ASN A 22 -11.90 -1.74 8.50
CA ASN A 22 -11.80 -1.10 9.81
C ASN A 22 -10.46 -0.37 10.01
N ARG A 23 -10.30 0.28 11.18
CA ARG A 23 -9.13 1.09 11.53
C ARG A 23 -7.81 0.32 11.65
N ASN A 24 -7.87 -1.01 11.75
CA ASN A 24 -6.71 -1.87 11.94
C ASN A 24 -6.31 -2.61 10.65
N ASP A 25 -6.97 -2.33 9.52
CA ASP A 25 -6.60 -2.95 8.26
C ASP A 25 -5.38 -2.26 7.64
N GLU A 26 -4.74 -2.96 6.71
CA GLU A 26 -3.47 -2.56 6.10
C GLU A 26 -3.55 -1.21 5.39
N GLY A 27 -4.69 -0.90 4.76
CA GLY A 27 -4.90 0.40 4.10
C GLY A 27 -4.87 1.57 5.07
N VAL A 28 -5.23 1.34 6.34
CA VAL A 28 -5.18 2.35 7.41
C VAL A 28 -3.83 2.35 8.10
N ILE A 29 -3.35 1.19 8.55
CA ILE A 29 -2.07 1.06 9.28
C ILE A 29 -0.89 1.48 8.40
N HIS A 30 -0.94 1.11 7.12
CA HIS A 30 0.13 1.32 6.16
C HIS A 30 -0.24 2.37 5.11
N GLY A 31 -0.99 3.41 5.51
CA GLY A 31 -1.55 4.42 4.61
C GLY A 31 -0.56 5.07 3.64
N ARG A 32 0.74 5.16 3.99
CA ARG A 32 1.79 5.69 3.11
C ARG A 32 1.94 4.94 1.78
N TYR A 33 1.58 3.66 1.72
CA TYR A 33 1.65 2.86 0.49
C TYR A 33 0.38 2.96 -0.35
N PHE A 34 -0.66 3.59 0.21
CA PHE A 34 -1.94 3.82 -0.43
C PHE A 34 -2.12 5.29 -0.81
N GLU A 35 -1.11 6.16 -0.62
CA GLU A 35 -1.15 7.60 -0.93
C GLU A 35 -0.17 7.99 -2.05
N PRO A 36 -0.67 8.36 -3.25
CA PRO A 36 -2.03 8.16 -3.75
C PRO A 36 -2.33 6.66 -3.96
N LEU A 37 -3.59 6.29 -4.13
CA LEU A 37 -3.96 4.88 -4.31
C LEU A 37 -3.24 4.31 -5.54
N PRO A 38 -2.42 3.26 -5.40
CA PRO A 38 -1.67 2.69 -6.51
C PRO A 38 -2.60 2.27 -7.65
N VAL A 39 -2.24 2.62 -8.88
CA VAL A 39 -3.02 2.22 -10.07
C VAL A 39 -3.05 0.69 -10.22
N GLU A 40 -2.02 0.03 -9.72
CA GLU A 40 -1.89 -1.42 -9.63
C GLU A 40 -3.03 -2.05 -8.82
N ILE A 41 -3.48 -1.40 -7.74
CA ILE A 41 -4.62 -1.89 -6.94
C ILE A 41 -5.90 -1.79 -7.76
N ILE A 42 -6.10 -0.69 -8.49
CA ILE A 42 -7.28 -0.52 -9.35
C ILE A 42 -7.27 -1.59 -10.46
N ALA A 43 -6.11 -1.82 -11.10
CA ALA A 43 -5.96 -2.87 -12.11
C ALA A 43 -6.25 -4.27 -11.54
N LEU A 44 -5.77 -4.55 -10.32
CA LEU A 44 -6.02 -5.83 -9.64
C LEU A 44 -7.51 -6.06 -9.39
N ILE A 45 -8.22 -5.04 -8.91
CA ILE A 45 -9.66 -5.11 -8.68
C ILE A 45 -10.42 -5.30 -9.99
N LEU A 46 -10.07 -4.57 -11.05
CA LEU A 46 -10.68 -4.75 -12.37
C LEU A 46 -10.48 -6.18 -12.89
N THR A 47 -9.30 -6.76 -12.65
CA THR A 47 -8.99 -8.15 -13.01
C THR A 47 -9.83 -9.15 -12.21
N ALA A 48 -10.02 -8.90 -10.91
CA ALA A 48 -10.88 -9.73 -10.06
C ALA A 48 -12.34 -9.63 -10.50
N ILE A 49 -12.82 -8.44 -10.88
CA ILE A 49 -14.16 -8.24 -11.44
C ILE A 49 -14.31 -9.00 -12.76
N GLU A 50 -13.31 -8.95 -13.66
CA GLU A 50 -13.34 -9.73 -14.91
C GLU A 50 -13.39 -11.22 -14.64
N CYS A 51 -12.61 -11.72 -13.68
CA CYS A 51 -12.69 -13.11 -13.24
C CYS A 51 -14.10 -13.50 -12.74
N CYS A 52 -14.73 -12.64 -11.95
CA CYS A 52 -16.11 -12.87 -11.50
C CYS A 52 -17.13 -12.80 -12.64
N ILE A 53 -16.87 -12.03 -13.69
CA ILE A 53 -17.73 -11.99 -14.89
C ILE A 53 -17.57 -13.29 -15.68
N ASP A 54 -16.33 -13.76 -15.85
CA ASP A 54 -16.01 -14.98 -16.57
C ASP A 54 -16.65 -16.22 -15.93
N GLU A 55 -16.85 -16.24 -14.60
CA GLU A 55 -17.61 -17.30 -13.91
C GLU A 55 -19.02 -17.50 -14.49
N TRP A 56 -19.60 -16.49 -15.13
CA TRP A 56 -20.97 -16.53 -15.66
C TRP A 56 -21.04 -16.59 -17.19
N ILE A 57 -19.90 -16.73 -17.88
CA ILE A 57 -19.86 -16.60 -19.35
C ILE A 57 -20.71 -17.66 -20.08
N THR A 58 -20.86 -18.85 -19.49
CA THR A 58 -21.66 -19.95 -20.05
C THR A 58 -23.15 -19.84 -19.68
N GLY A 59 -23.54 -18.82 -18.93
CA GLY A 59 -24.90 -18.65 -18.39
C GLY A 59 -25.18 -19.47 -17.13
N VAL A 60 -24.22 -20.28 -16.68
CA VAL A 60 -24.23 -20.99 -15.40
C VAL A 60 -22.99 -20.59 -14.63
N LYS A 61 -23.10 -20.41 -13.31
CA LYS A 61 -21.94 -20.09 -12.48
C LYS A 61 -20.95 -21.26 -12.46
N GLU A 62 -19.75 -21.02 -12.96
CA GLU A 62 -18.60 -21.90 -12.87
C GLU A 62 -17.63 -21.39 -11.79
N ASP A 63 -16.99 -22.30 -11.06
CA ASP A 63 -15.98 -21.95 -10.05
C ASP A 63 -14.64 -21.71 -10.75
N ILE A 64 -14.38 -20.47 -11.14
CA ILE A 64 -13.13 -20.07 -11.80
C ILE A 64 -12.16 -19.55 -10.75
N LYS A 65 -11.04 -20.25 -10.59
CA LYS A 65 -10.00 -19.85 -9.65
C LYS A 65 -9.27 -18.60 -10.12
N PHE A 66 -9.39 -17.52 -9.35
CA PHE A 66 -8.53 -16.35 -9.51
C PHE A 66 -7.07 -16.73 -9.22
N SER A 67 -6.24 -16.74 -10.25
CA SER A 67 -4.85 -17.17 -10.16
C SER A 67 -3.95 -16.40 -11.12
N LEU A 68 -2.68 -16.26 -10.74
CA LEU A 68 -1.68 -15.54 -11.54
C LEU A 68 -1.56 -16.13 -12.96
N ASN A 69 -1.52 -17.46 -13.08
CA ASN A 69 -1.36 -18.11 -14.37
C ASN A 69 -2.51 -17.83 -15.34
N ALA A 70 -3.74 -17.69 -14.83
CA ALA A 70 -4.92 -17.45 -15.64
C ALA A 70 -5.12 -15.96 -15.97
N TYR A 71 -4.87 -15.07 -15.00
CA TYR A 71 -5.26 -13.66 -15.10
C TYR A 71 -4.10 -12.66 -15.17
N SER A 72 -2.84 -13.10 -15.25
CA SER A 72 -1.70 -12.19 -15.38
C SER A 72 -1.78 -11.32 -16.63
N SER A 73 -2.18 -11.88 -17.78
CA SER A 73 -2.34 -11.12 -19.02
C SER A 73 -3.48 -10.10 -18.93
N VAL A 74 -4.59 -10.49 -18.30
CA VAL A 74 -5.76 -9.63 -18.05
C VAL A 74 -5.37 -8.45 -17.17
N TYR A 75 -4.63 -8.71 -16.09
CA TYR A 75 -4.09 -7.67 -15.21
C TYR A 75 -3.21 -6.67 -15.96
N VAL A 76 -2.26 -7.16 -16.77
CA VAL A 76 -1.39 -6.29 -17.58
C VAL A 76 -2.21 -5.48 -18.59
N GLY A 77 -3.26 -6.08 -19.16
CA GLY A 77 -4.20 -5.39 -20.05
C GLY A 77 -4.94 -4.24 -19.37
N HIS A 78 -5.48 -4.46 -18.17
CA HIS A 78 -6.12 -3.41 -17.37
C HIS A 78 -5.15 -2.33 -16.96
N LEU A 79 -3.95 -2.69 -16.51
CA LEU A 79 -2.91 -1.74 -16.14
C LEU A 79 -2.51 -0.85 -17.33
N SER A 80 -2.27 -1.45 -18.50
CA SER A 80 -1.98 -0.71 -19.74
C SER A 80 -3.13 0.21 -20.14
N SER A 81 -4.39 -0.25 -19.97
CA SER A 81 -5.58 0.55 -20.29
C SER A 81 -5.72 1.75 -19.35
N LEU A 82 -5.46 1.57 -18.05
CA LEU A 82 -5.48 2.65 -17.06
C LEU A 82 -4.35 3.67 -17.31
N GLN A 83 -3.15 3.20 -17.66
CA GLN A 83 -2.04 4.07 -18.05
C GLN A 83 -2.38 4.88 -19.29
N HIS A 84 -2.93 4.24 -20.33
CA HIS A 84 -3.36 4.96 -21.53
C HIS A 84 -4.48 5.97 -21.24
N PHE A 85 -5.42 5.62 -20.36
CA PHE A 85 -6.45 6.55 -19.89
C PHE A 85 -5.85 7.76 -19.18
N ASP A 86 -4.84 7.56 -18.32
CA ASP A 86 -4.15 8.66 -17.65
C ASP A 86 -3.41 9.56 -18.64
N GLU A 87 -2.69 8.99 -19.60
CA GLU A 87 -2.02 9.75 -20.67
C GLU A 87 -3.02 10.65 -21.43
N ARG A 88 -4.16 10.07 -21.84
CA ARG A 88 -5.22 10.75 -22.59
C ARG A 88 -5.98 11.80 -21.78
N THR A 89 -5.99 11.66 -20.45
CA THR A 89 -6.71 12.57 -19.54
C THR A 89 -5.78 13.38 -18.65
N SER A 90 -4.48 13.36 -18.95
CA SER A 90 -3.40 13.98 -18.17
C SER A 90 -3.61 15.47 -17.90
N ALA A 91 -4.15 16.21 -18.88
CA ALA A 91 -4.53 17.61 -18.74
C ALA A 91 -5.51 17.87 -17.58
N TYR A 92 -6.31 16.87 -17.21
CA TYR A 92 -7.31 16.93 -16.15
C TYR A 92 -6.91 16.16 -14.88
N LYS A 93 -5.81 15.39 -14.93
CA LYS A 93 -5.36 14.45 -13.88
C LYS A 93 -6.49 13.55 -13.39
N LEU A 94 -7.26 12.99 -14.33
CA LEU A 94 -8.54 12.36 -14.01
C LEU A 94 -8.36 11.05 -13.25
N LEU A 95 -7.36 10.23 -13.62
CA LEU A 95 -7.08 8.99 -12.91
C LEU A 95 -6.65 9.26 -11.46
N GLY A 96 -5.74 10.23 -11.25
CA GLY A 96 -5.34 10.67 -9.91
C GLY A 96 -6.54 11.10 -9.06
N LYS A 97 -7.45 11.91 -9.61
CA LYS A 97 -8.68 12.32 -8.90
C LYS A 97 -9.61 11.15 -8.56
N ILE A 98 -9.66 10.11 -9.41
CA ILE A 98 -10.44 8.91 -9.13
C ILE A 98 -9.78 8.12 -7.99
N ALA A 99 -8.47 7.92 -8.04
CA ALA A 99 -7.68 7.25 -7.01
C ALA A 99 -7.81 7.94 -5.65
N ASP A 100 -7.66 9.28 -5.60
CA ASP A 100 -7.82 10.08 -4.40
C ASP A 100 -9.24 9.96 -3.84
N ASN A 101 -10.26 10.02 -4.70
CA ASN A 101 -11.65 9.88 -4.27
C ASN A 101 -11.94 8.51 -3.65
N ILE A 102 -11.42 7.44 -4.27
CA ILE A 102 -11.59 6.07 -3.75
C ILE A 102 -10.92 5.94 -2.38
N LEU A 103 -9.69 6.45 -2.24
CA LEU A 103 -8.93 6.42 -0.99
C LEU A 103 -9.62 7.21 0.13
N ASP A 104 -10.10 8.41 -0.17
CA ASP A 104 -10.81 9.26 0.79
C ASP A 104 -12.08 8.56 1.30
N VAL A 105 -12.87 7.99 0.38
CA VAL A 105 -14.09 7.25 0.73
C VAL A 105 -13.76 5.99 1.54
N ALA A 106 -12.68 5.28 1.19
CA ALA A 106 -12.24 4.09 1.91
C ALA A 106 -11.79 4.40 3.34
N ARG A 107 -11.06 5.50 3.54
CA ARG A 107 -10.68 5.99 4.88
C ARG A 107 -11.88 6.33 5.73
N LEU A 108 -12.85 7.05 5.15
CA LEU A 108 -14.10 7.36 5.82
C LEU A 108 -14.86 6.07 6.19
N HIS A 109 -14.88 5.08 5.31
CA HIS A 109 -15.49 3.77 5.57
C HIS A 109 -14.83 3.05 6.75
N ALA A 110 -13.50 3.05 6.83
CA ALA A 110 -12.75 2.51 7.95
C ALA A 110 -12.89 3.33 9.26
N GLY A 111 -13.63 4.44 9.22
CA GLY A 111 -13.85 5.34 10.36
C GLY A 111 -12.71 6.36 10.57
N VAL A 112 -11.74 6.45 9.67
CA VAL A 112 -10.69 7.46 9.74
C VAL A 112 -11.29 8.81 9.34
N ASN A 113 -11.56 9.67 10.33
CA ASN A 113 -12.04 11.03 10.07
C ASN A 113 -10.91 11.84 9.42
N SER A 114 -11.22 12.58 8.36
CA SER A 114 -10.28 13.47 7.65
C SER A 114 -9.65 14.55 8.55
N PHE A 115 -10.23 14.82 9.73
CA PHE A 115 -9.69 15.73 10.74
C PHE A 115 -8.59 15.13 11.63
N GLN A 116 -8.30 13.83 11.52
CA GLN A 116 -7.27 13.12 12.29
C GLN A 116 -6.11 12.60 11.43
N ALA A 117 -6.12 12.83 10.12
CA ALA A 117 -5.05 12.42 9.20
C ALA A 117 -3.75 13.26 9.30
N THR A 118 -3.54 13.99 10.42
CA THR A 118 -2.26 14.64 10.75
C THR A 118 -1.51 13.99 11.90
N HIS A 119 -2.01 12.88 12.44
CA HIS A 119 -1.21 12.03 13.32
C HIS A 119 -1.07 10.65 12.70
N ALA A 120 -0.33 10.60 11.60
CA ALA A 120 0.52 9.44 11.37
C ALA A 120 1.33 9.27 12.66
N THR A 121 0.96 8.28 13.48
CA THR A 121 1.91 7.69 14.41
C THR A 121 3.13 7.36 13.59
N PRO A 122 4.32 7.93 13.87
CA PRO A 122 5.50 7.61 13.10
C PRO A 122 5.83 6.15 13.36
N PHE A 123 5.37 5.27 12.48
CA PHE A 123 5.90 3.92 12.32
C PHE A 123 7.21 4.05 11.54
N GLY A 124 8.18 4.57 12.25
CA GLY A 124 9.57 4.74 11.86
C GLY A 124 10.28 5.00 13.17
N PHE A 125 11.33 4.23 13.45
CA PHE A 125 12.25 4.57 14.53
C PHE A 125 12.58 6.06 14.37
N THR A 126 12.21 6.88 15.35
CA THR A 126 12.53 8.30 15.35
C THR A 126 14.05 8.44 15.33
N ASP A 127 14.59 9.49 14.71
CA ASP A 127 16.05 9.68 14.53
C ASP A 127 16.84 9.49 15.84
N ASN A 128 16.21 9.80 16.98
CA ASN A 128 16.76 9.56 18.31
C ASN A 128 17.08 8.08 18.62
N ILE A 129 16.36 7.09 18.07
CA ILE A 129 16.64 5.67 18.32
C ILE A 129 17.86 5.22 17.52
N PHE A 130 18.06 5.77 16.32
CA PHE A 130 19.29 5.54 15.56
C PHE A 130 20.47 6.22 16.24
N ASP A 131 20.30 7.45 16.74
CA ASP A 131 21.34 8.17 17.48
C ASP A 131 21.72 7.48 18.79
N ASP A 132 20.74 6.89 19.49
CA ASP A 132 20.99 6.14 20.72
C ASP A 132 21.67 4.79 20.42
N ALA A 133 21.29 4.09 19.34
CA ALA A 133 21.96 2.87 18.89
C ALA A 133 23.41 3.11 18.43
N ILE A 134 23.68 4.24 17.77
CA ILE A 134 25.04 4.66 17.39
C ILE A 134 25.87 4.94 18.65
N ARG A 135 25.29 5.63 19.64
CA ARG A 135 25.98 5.95 20.90
C ARG A 135 26.32 4.70 21.72
N GLU A 136 25.41 3.72 21.75
CA GLU A 136 25.62 2.43 22.39
C GLU A 136 26.78 1.67 21.75
N TYR A 137 26.80 1.57 20.41
CA TYR A 137 27.90 0.93 19.67
C TYR A 137 29.25 1.64 19.91
N GLU A 138 29.29 2.96 19.85
CA GLU A 138 30.52 3.72 20.09
C GLU A 138 31.06 3.56 21.53
N ALA A 139 30.18 3.43 22.51
CA ALA A 139 30.56 3.19 23.90
C ALA A 139 31.17 1.78 24.08
N GLU A 140 30.50 0.75 23.56
CA GLU A 140 30.98 -0.63 23.58
C GLU A 140 32.33 -0.78 22.88
N THR A 141 32.51 -0.10 21.74
CA THR A 141 33.76 -0.15 20.97
C THR A 141 34.91 0.53 21.71
N ARG A 142 34.61 1.61 22.46
CA ARG A 142 35.60 2.34 23.29
C ARG A 142 36.01 1.54 24.52
N GLU A 143 35.05 0.87 25.17
CA GLU A 143 35.32 -0.05 26.29
C GLU A 143 36.16 -1.24 25.83
N ALA A 144 35.82 -1.87 24.70
CA ALA A 144 36.61 -2.96 24.13
C ALA A 144 38.05 -2.53 23.79
N ALA A 145 38.24 -1.31 23.26
CA ALA A 145 39.56 -0.76 22.97
C ALA A 145 40.37 -0.43 24.23
N ALA A 146 39.71 0.01 25.32
CA ALA A 146 40.35 0.25 26.60
C ALA A 146 40.83 -1.07 27.24
N VAL A 147 40.00 -2.11 27.23
CA VAL A 147 40.35 -3.44 27.73
C VAL A 147 41.48 -4.09 26.91
N ALA A 148 41.50 -3.89 25.58
CA ALA A 148 42.57 -4.37 24.72
C ALA A 148 43.91 -3.64 24.99
N ARG A 149 43.87 -2.37 25.38
CA ARG A 149 45.05 -1.57 25.70
C ARG A 149 45.61 -1.95 27.08
N GLU A 150 44.75 -2.17 28.06
CA GLU A 150 45.12 -2.59 29.41
C GLU A 150 45.67 -4.02 29.44
N SER A 151 45.13 -4.93 28.62
CA SER A 151 45.67 -6.29 28.46
C SER A 151 47.01 -6.36 27.70
N HIS A 152 47.32 -5.37 26.87
CA HIS A 152 48.64 -5.24 26.23
C HIS A 152 49.70 -4.74 27.22
N GLU A 153 49.32 -3.83 28.13
CA GLU A 153 50.22 -3.23 29.13
C GLU A 153 50.57 -4.22 30.27
N VAL A 154 49.68 -5.17 30.58
CA VAL A 154 49.91 -6.23 31.59
C VAL A 154 50.82 -7.38 31.08
N MET A 155 51.13 -7.42 29.78
CA MET A 155 51.92 -8.50 29.17
C MET A 155 53.40 -8.13 28.92
N ASP A 156 53.76 -6.86 29.18
CA ASP A 156 55.12 -6.31 29.01
C ASP A 156 55.86 -6.06 30.35
N ASP A 157 55.29 -6.52 31.49
CA ASP A 157 55.92 -6.60 32.83
C ASP A 157 56.22 -8.06 33.23
#